data_AF-A0A8B6DR77-F1
#
_entry.id   AF-A0A8B6DR77-F1
#
_cell.length_a   1.000
_cell.length_b   1.000
_cell.length_c   1.000
_cell.angle_alpha   90.00
_cell.angle_beta   90.00
_cell.angle_gamma   90.00
#
_symmetry.space_group_name_H-M   'P 1'
#
loop_
_entity.id
_entity.type
_entity.pdbx_description
1 polymer ?
#
loop_
_entity_poly.entity_id
_entity_poly.type
_entity_poly.pdbx_seq_one_letter_code
_entity_poly.pdbx_strand_id
1 'polypeptide(L)'
;MMHKEKYEVTPEPRTTISHRLTSFYGNIRSHLLGGVLTGRRSVYEVSDADLAEGEDGLTAFRQETDGKEEVLLKPKSVELQRSLNRQAHKTSLYEIPNLILRRGQSFDISITFDRTFSEADDEIVLRFVTGRQPMQSKNTVIPVTKVRNLQPGEWGYQITSTEDKKVSLKICTGSSCVVGRYTVYIDTIHRNNDKREEKYRYTHPDDIFIIFNPWCGADTVFLEDENEREEYILNETGRIWMGTVGKFSVRPWNFAQFDDVCLMAALAMLEKSELADSARGDPLLVVRAISSVVSHN
;
A
#
# COMPACT_ATOMS: atom_id res chain seq x y z
N MET A 1 4.65 -37.54 54.49
CA MET A 1 3.94 -38.32 53.46
C MET A 1 2.89 -37.40 52.84
N MET A 2 3.19 -36.81 51.68
CA MET A 2 2.25 -36.47 50.60
C MET A 2 3.01 -35.72 49.49
N HIS A 3 2.67 -36.12 48.26
CA HIS A 3 3.45 -36.06 47.03
C HIS A 3 3.67 -34.64 46.47
N LYS A 4 4.90 -34.40 45.98
CA LYS A 4 5.19 -33.45 44.89
C LYS A 4 5.21 -34.25 43.60
N GLU A 5 4.21 -34.11 42.74
CA GLU A 5 4.33 -34.52 41.34
C GLU A 5 4.53 -33.29 40.45
N LYS A 6 5.59 -33.40 39.65
CA LYS A 6 6.03 -32.46 38.63
C LYS A 6 5.12 -32.63 37.41
N TYR A 7 4.63 -31.52 36.85
CA TYR A 7 4.17 -31.49 35.46
C TYR A 7 5.28 -30.86 34.62
N GLU A 8 6.03 -31.69 33.90
CA GLU A 8 6.85 -31.27 32.76
C GLU A 8 5.93 -31.15 31.55
N VAL A 9 5.86 -29.95 30.97
CA VAL A 9 5.17 -29.72 29.69
C VAL A 9 6.23 -29.73 28.60
N THR A 10 6.25 -30.77 27.77
CA THR A 10 7.04 -30.79 26.53
C THR A 10 6.46 -29.80 25.53
N PRO A 11 7.25 -28.87 24.98
CA PRO A 11 6.76 -27.95 23.96
C PRO A 11 6.69 -28.67 22.61
N GLU A 12 5.48 -28.90 22.10
CA GLU A 12 5.30 -29.22 20.68
C GLU A 12 5.71 -28.03 19.81
N PRO A 13 6.33 -28.27 18.63
CA PRO A 13 6.77 -27.19 17.76
C PRO A 13 5.55 -26.44 17.22
N ARG A 14 5.39 -25.19 17.68
CA ARG A 14 4.38 -24.26 17.15
C ARG A 14 4.61 -24.09 15.66
N THR A 15 3.66 -24.60 14.86
CA THR A 15 3.51 -24.21 13.47
C THR A 15 3.35 -22.69 13.43
N THR A 16 4.28 -22.02 12.76
CA THR A 16 4.38 -20.55 12.75
C THR A 16 3.09 -19.94 12.20
N ILE A 17 2.48 -19.04 12.98
CA ILE A 17 1.26 -18.27 12.64
C ILE A 17 1.36 -17.59 11.26
N SER A 18 2.58 -17.39 10.76
CA SER A 18 2.90 -16.93 9.41
C SER A 18 2.23 -17.72 8.28
N HIS A 19 1.96 -19.03 8.44
CA HIS A 19 1.37 -19.83 7.36
C HIS A 19 -0.17 -19.78 7.32
N ARG A 20 -0.82 -19.30 8.39
CA ARG A 20 -2.29 -19.07 8.41
C ARG A 20 -2.68 -17.66 7.97
N LEU A 21 -1.77 -16.69 8.08
CA LEU A 21 -2.04 -15.27 7.76
C LEU A 21 -1.93 -14.92 6.28
N THR A 22 -1.18 -15.68 5.47
CA THR A 22 -1.14 -15.49 4.01
C THR A 22 -2.54 -15.59 3.36
N SER A 23 -3.44 -16.36 3.99
CA SER A 23 -4.84 -16.51 3.58
C SER A 23 -5.72 -15.29 3.95
N PHE A 24 -5.44 -14.61 5.06
CA PHE A 24 -6.28 -13.52 5.57
C PHE A 24 -6.12 -12.21 4.76
N TYR A 25 -4.92 -11.94 4.25
CA TYR A 25 -4.63 -10.68 3.55
C TYR A 25 -4.78 -10.77 2.02
N GLY A 26 -4.85 -11.99 1.46
CA GLY A 26 -4.93 -12.20 0.01
C GLY A 26 -6.27 -11.87 -0.65
N ASN A 27 -7.35 -11.64 0.12
CA ASN A 27 -8.67 -11.38 -0.49
C ASN A 27 -9.69 -10.66 0.41
N ILE A 28 -9.36 -9.48 0.94
CA ILE A 28 -10.30 -8.69 1.78
C ILE A 28 -11.50 -8.12 0.98
N ARG A 29 -11.53 -8.29 -0.35
CA ARG A 29 -12.68 -7.91 -1.19
C ARG A 29 -14.00 -8.63 -0.81
N SER A 30 -13.94 -9.85 -0.26
CA SER A 30 -15.13 -10.62 0.09
C SER A 30 -15.59 -10.43 1.54
N HIS A 31 -14.68 -10.13 2.47
CA HIS A 31 -15.01 -10.08 3.90
C HIS A 31 -15.62 -8.76 4.38
N LEU A 32 -15.47 -7.66 3.63
CA LEU A 32 -16.11 -6.37 3.92
C LEU A 32 -17.44 -6.15 3.17
N LEU A 33 -17.86 -7.10 2.32
CA LEU A 33 -19.10 -7.06 1.52
C LEU A 33 -19.94 -8.33 1.70
N GLY A 34 -20.12 -8.79 2.94
CA GLY A 34 -20.84 -10.03 3.21
C GLY A 34 -21.53 -10.06 4.58
N GLY A 35 -22.58 -9.27 4.73
CA GLY A 35 -23.51 -9.36 5.87
C GLY A 35 -24.88 -8.86 5.44
N VAL A 36 -25.78 -9.79 5.15
CA VAL A 36 -27.17 -9.53 4.77
C VAL A 36 -27.88 -8.83 5.93
N LEU A 37 -28.21 -7.55 5.76
CA LEU A 37 -29.26 -6.86 6.51
C LEU A 37 -30.31 -6.41 5.51
N THR A 38 -31.47 -7.03 5.61
CA THR A 38 -32.69 -6.74 4.88
C THR A 38 -33.22 -5.35 5.28
N GLY A 39 -33.46 -4.46 4.30
CA GLY A 39 -34.11 -3.19 4.58
C GLY A 39 -33.98 -2.09 3.51
N ARG A 40 -34.84 -2.19 2.48
CA ARG A 40 -35.26 -1.13 1.53
C ARG A 40 -34.18 -0.29 0.84
N ARG A 41 -33.76 -0.74 -0.35
CA ARG A 41 -33.48 0.16 -1.48
C ARG A 41 -33.94 -0.50 -2.78
N SER A 42 -34.60 0.29 -3.61
CA SER A 42 -35.29 -0.08 -4.86
C SER A 42 -34.37 -0.84 -5.83
N VAL A 43 -34.85 -2.00 -6.26
CA VAL A 43 -34.28 -2.82 -7.33
C VAL A 43 -34.84 -2.31 -8.65
N TYR A 44 -33.97 -1.96 -9.60
CA TYR A 44 -34.32 -2.01 -11.01
C TYR A 44 -34.02 -3.44 -11.47
N GLU A 45 -35.07 -4.22 -11.73
CA GLU A 45 -34.95 -5.54 -12.33
C GLU A 45 -34.61 -5.38 -13.82
N VAL A 46 -33.47 -5.94 -14.22
CA VAL A 46 -33.20 -6.27 -15.62
C VAL A 46 -33.46 -7.77 -15.73
N SER A 47 -34.40 -8.16 -16.58
CA SER A 47 -34.86 -9.54 -16.78
C SER A 47 -33.80 -10.41 -17.45
N ASP A 48 -33.62 -11.63 -16.94
CA ASP A 48 -32.69 -12.69 -17.42
C ASP A 48 -33.06 -13.31 -18.79
N ALA A 49 -33.72 -12.56 -19.68
CA ALA A 49 -34.17 -13.07 -20.98
C ALA A 49 -33.17 -12.86 -22.14
N ASP A 50 -32.08 -12.12 -21.93
CA ASP A 50 -31.14 -11.76 -23.01
C ASP A 50 -29.78 -12.51 -22.95
N LEU A 51 -29.63 -13.55 -22.12
CA LEU A 51 -28.36 -14.29 -21.94
C LEU A 51 -28.37 -15.72 -22.46
N ALA A 52 -29.31 -16.09 -23.34
CA ALA A 52 -29.42 -17.46 -23.84
C ALA A 52 -29.58 -17.56 -25.36
N GLU A 53 -28.72 -16.91 -26.14
CA GLU A 53 -28.41 -17.35 -27.51
C GLU A 53 -26.94 -17.07 -27.83
N GLY A 54 -26.15 -18.13 -28.05
CA GLY A 54 -24.80 -18.00 -28.60
C GLY A 54 -23.69 -18.88 -28.02
N GLU A 55 -23.98 -20.01 -27.36
CA GLU A 55 -22.99 -21.10 -27.23
C GLU A 55 -23.02 -21.97 -28.49
N ASP A 56 -22.40 -21.50 -29.57
CA ASP A 56 -21.79 -22.42 -30.54
C ASP A 56 -20.72 -21.69 -31.36
N GLY A 57 -19.50 -22.23 -31.31
CA GLY A 57 -18.37 -21.78 -32.09
C GLY A 57 -17.40 -20.86 -31.35
N LEU A 58 -16.39 -21.44 -30.71
CA LEU A 58 -14.99 -20.97 -30.71
C LEU A 58 -14.07 -22.02 -30.05
N THR A 59 -14.14 -23.27 -30.53
CA THR A 59 -13.09 -24.28 -30.37
C THR A 59 -12.21 -24.31 -31.63
N ALA A 60 -11.51 -23.22 -31.92
CA ALA A 60 -10.39 -23.21 -32.85
C ALA A 60 -9.64 -21.89 -32.71
N PHE A 61 -8.47 -21.91 -32.06
CA PHE A 61 -7.24 -21.19 -32.43
C PHE A 61 -6.18 -21.50 -31.35
N ARG A 62 -5.80 -22.77 -31.25
CA ARG A 62 -4.47 -23.11 -30.75
C ARG A 62 -3.52 -22.93 -31.93
N GLN A 63 -3.16 -21.69 -32.20
CA GLN A 63 -2.03 -21.41 -33.07
C GLN A 63 -0.79 -21.49 -32.19
N GLU A 64 -0.06 -22.59 -32.30
CA GLU A 64 1.36 -22.62 -31.94
C GLU A 64 2.01 -21.48 -32.70
N THR A 65 2.37 -20.41 -31.97
CA THR A 65 3.15 -19.32 -32.53
C THR A 65 4.61 -19.73 -32.45
N ASP A 66 5.02 -20.30 -33.56
CA ASP A 66 6.39 -20.51 -33.97
C ASP A 66 7.21 -19.20 -33.82
N GLY A 67 8.24 -19.23 -32.97
CA GLY A 67 9.48 -18.47 -33.16
C GLY A 67 9.49 -16.95 -33.28
N LYS A 68 8.50 -16.18 -32.78
CA LYS A 68 8.69 -14.73 -32.61
C LYS A 68 9.28 -14.46 -31.24
N GLU A 69 10.53 -14.00 -31.18
CA GLU A 69 11.13 -13.48 -29.95
C GLU A 69 10.14 -12.55 -29.24
N GLU A 70 9.85 -12.79 -27.96
CA GLU A 70 8.95 -11.95 -27.17
C GLU A 70 9.57 -10.55 -27.03
N VAL A 71 9.19 -9.64 -27.93
CA VAL A 71 9.70 -8.28 -28.00
C VAL A 71 9.25 -7.46 -26.77
N LEU A 72 8.10 -7.78 -26.18
CA LEU A 72 7.52 -7.07 -25.05
C LEU A 72 8.28 -7.32 -23.75
N LEU A 73 8.65 -6.25 -23.03
CA LEU A 73 9.29 -6.34 -21.72
C LEU A 73 8.26 -6.65 -20.63
N LYS A 74 8.30 -7.80 -19.97
CA LYS A 74 7.33 -8.19 -18.93
C LYS A 74 8.00 -8.35 -17.56
N PRO A 75 7.52 -7.68 -16.50
CA PRO A 75 7.95 -7.94 -15.14
C PRO A 75 7.62 -9.38 -14.71
N LYS A 76 8.63 -10.15 -14.28
CA LYS A 76 8.48 -11.49 -13.69
C LYS A 76 8.41 -11.46 -12.17
N SER A 77 9.22 -10.62 -11.53
CA SER A 77 9.26 -10.48 -10.08
C SER A 77 9.52 -9.02 -9.70
N VAL A 78 8.95 -8.59 -8.57
CA VAL A 78 9.09 -7.24 -8.04
C VAL A 78 9.43 -7.33 -6.56
N GLU A 79 10.64 -6.93 -6.23
CA GLU A 79 11.17 -6.88 -4.86
C GLU A 79 11.01 -5.46 -4.31
N LEU A 80 10.11 -5.29 -3.34
CA LEU A 80 9.85 -4.00 -2.68
C LEU A 80 10.89 -3.60 -1.61
N GLN A 81 11.98 -4.36 -1.45
CA GLN A 81 13.04 -4.12 -0.45
C GLN A 81 12.50 -3.79 0.96
N ARG A 82 11.46 -4.53 1.40
CA ARG A 82 10.60 -4.19 2.55
C ARG A 82 11.41 -3.84 3.80
N SER A 83 12.35 -4.69 4.22
CA SER A 83 13.09 -4.48 5.47
C SER A 83 13.92 -3.19 5.45
N LEU A 84 14.66 -2.95 4.37
CA LEU A 84 15.51 -1.76 4.22
C LEU A 84 14.67 -0.48 4.15
N ASN A 85 13.61 -0.50 3.32
CA ASN A 85 12.73 0.64 3.18
C ASN A 85 12.01 0.95 4.49
N ARG A 86 11.50 -0.05 5.21
CA ARG A 86 10.82 0.18 6.50
C ARG A 86 11.75 0.73 7.57
N GLN A 87 12.99 0.28 7.59
CA GLN A 87 14.01 0.83 8.49
C GLN A 87 14.29 2.30 8.16
N ALA A 88 14.52 2.63 6.89
CA ALA A 88 14.78 3.99 6.43
C ALA A 88 13.60 4.93 6.70
N HIS A 89 12.36 4.44 6.53
CA HIS A 89 11.13 5.22 6.73
C HIS A 89 10.62 5.22 8.18
N LYS A 90 11.33 4.59 9.14
CA LYS A 90 10.90 4.51 10.54
C LYS A 90 9.48 3.90 10.67
N THR A 91 9.26 2.81 9.96
CA THR A 91 7.99 2.05 9.93
C THR A 91 8.20 0.57 10.25
N SER A 92 9.38 0.18 10.75
CA SER A 92 9.66 -1.21 11.14
C SER A 92 8.86 -1.71 12.35
N LEU A 93 8.35 -0.80 13.19
CA LEU A 93 7.60 -1.15 14.39
C LEU A 93 6.20 -1.72 14.06
N TYR A 94 5.58 -1.31 12.96
CA TYR A 94 4.28 -1.82 12.55
C TYR A 94 4.28 -3.34 12.38
N GLU A 95 3.30 -4.05 12.91
CA GLU A 95 3.23 -5.51 12.77
C GLU A 95 2.69 -5.97 11.40
N ILE A 96 2.15 -5.03 10.61
CA ILE A 96 1.64 -5.29 9.26
C ILE A 96 2.81 -5.68 8.32
N PRO A 97 2.69 -6.76 7.53
CA PRO A 97 3.78 -7.26 6.69
C PRO A 97 4.01 -6.43 5.41
N ASN A 98 3.00 -5.70 4.94
CA ASN A 98 3.07 -4.85 3.75
C ASN A 98 4.15 -3.77 3.87
N LEU A 99 4.55 -3.20 2.72
CA LEU A 99 5.44 -2.05 2.73
C LEU A 99 4.68 -0.82 3.23
N ILE A 100 5.21 -0.18 4.26
CA ILE A 100 4.70 1.09 4.81
C ILE A 100 5.79 2.14 4.64
N LEU A 101 5.46 3.20 3.92
CA LEU A 101 6.34 4.30 3.58
C LEU A 101 5.81 5.60 4.18
N ARG A 102 6.71 6.55 4.42
CA ARG A 102 6.36 7.93 4.74
C ARG A 102 6.54 8.80 3.48
N ARG A 103 5.56 9.63 3.17
CA ARG A 103 5.56 10.47 1.95
C ARG A 103 6.75 11.44 1.91
N GLY A 104 7.13 11.90 0.73
CA GLY A 104 8.24 12.85 0.55
C GLY A 104 9.65 12.28 0.77
N GLN A 105 9.76 10.98 1.06
CA GLN A 105 11.04 10.29 1.24
C GLN A 105 11.19 9.19 0.17
N SER A 106 12.44 8.98 -0.25
CA SER A 106 12.77 7.99 -1.28
C SER A 106 12.87 6.56 -0.73
N PHE A 107 12.52 5.60 -1.57
CA PHE A 107 12.60 4.16 -1.30
C PHE A 107 13.08 3.41 -2.55
N ASP A 108 13.60 2.21 -2.35
CA ASP A 108 14.19 1.39 -3.42
C ASP A 108 13.32 0.19 -3.75
N ILE A 109 13.15 -0.12 -5.04
CA ILE A 109 12.55 -1.38 -5.51
C ILE A 109 13.44 -2.01 -6.56
N SER A 110 13.28 -3.31 -6.80
CA SER A 110 13.93 -3.98 -7.92
C SER A 110 12.93 -4.80 -8.71
N ILE A 111 13.02 -4.71 -10.04
CA ILE A 111 12.13 -5.38 -10.97
C ILE A 111 12.99 -6.33 -11.80
N THR A 112 12.64 -7.61 -11.79
CA THR A 112 13.25 -8.62 -12.66
C THR A 112 12.32 -8.90 -13.81
N PHE A 113 12.79 -8.68 -15.04
CA PHE A 113 12.04 -8.86 -16.27
C PHE A 113 12.29 -10.23 -16.92
N ASP A 114 11.52 -10.54 -17.96
CA ASP A 114 11.68 -11.73 -18.80
C ASP A 114 12.88 -11.65 -19.76
N ARG A 115 13.22 -10.44 -20.21
CA ARG A 115 14.40 -10.10 -21.01
C ARG A 115 15.17 -8.91 -20.43
N THR A 116 16.35 -8.65 -21.00
CA THR A 116 17.20 -7.51 -20.65
C THR A 116 16.48 -6.20 -20.98
N PHE A 117 16.59 -5.22 -20.10
CA PHE A 117 16.02 -3.88 -20.26
C PHE A 117 16.94 -3.00 -21.12
N SER A 118 16.39 -2.40 -22.18
CA SER A 118 17.10 -1.46 -23.05
C SER A 118 16.56 -0.04 -22.82
N GLU A 119 17.35 0.87 -22.27
CA GLU A 119 16.91 2.27 -22.07
C GLU A 119 16.58 3.01 -23.39
N ALA A 120 17.06 2.53 -24.53
CA ALA A 120 16.79 3.12 -25.83
C ALA A 120 15.37 2.77 -26.33
N ASP A 121 14.92 1.55 -26.06
CA ASP A 121 13.72 0.97 -26.66
C ASP A 121 12.58 0.79 -25.64
N ASP A 122 12.94 0.66 -24.36
CA ASP A 122 12.01 0.37 -23.27
C ASP A 122 11.81 1.56 -22.34
N GLU A 123 10.55 1.76 -21.97
CA GLU A 123 10.14 2.74 -20.97
C GLU A 123 9.37 2.05 -19.85
N ILE A 124 9.69 2.40 -18.61
CA ILE A 124 8.98 1.94 -17.41
C ILE A 124 8.18 3.12 -16.86
N VAL A 125 6.89 2.92 -16.60
CA VAL A 125 6.04 3.88 -15.91
C VAL A 125 5.39 3.19 -14.72
N LEU A 126 5.77 3.58 -13.52
CA LEU A 126 5.10 3.10 -12.32
C LEU A 126 3.79 3.88 -12.16
N ARG A 127 2.71 3.25 -11.74
CA ARG A 127 1.45 3.93 -11.42
C ARG A 127 1.01 3.56 -10.02
N PHE A 128 0.89 4.58 -9.18
CA PHE A 128 0.37 4.48 -7.83
C PHE A 128 -1.09 4.90 -7.85
N VAL A 129 -1.99 4.00 -7.48
CA VAL A 129 -3.43 4.22 -7.52
C VAL A 129 -4.02 4.10 -6.12
N THR A 130 -4.81 5.09 -5.70
CA THR A 130 -5.44 5.13 -4.37
C THR A 130 -6.87 5.65 -4.45
N GLY A 131 -7.65 5.44 -3.39
CA GLY A 131 -9.02 5.93 -3.27
C GLY A 131 -10.09 5.06 -3.95
N ARG A 132 -11.35 5.43 -3.74
CA ARG A 132 -12.55 4.72 -4.21
C ARG A 132 -12.85 4.99 -5.68
N GLN A 133 -12.59 6.22 -6.12
CA GLN A 133 -12.77 6.68 -7.50
C GLN A 133 -11.47 7.31 -8.00
N PRO A 134 -10.47 6.49 -8.33
CA PRO A 134 -9.15 6.97 -8.72
C PRO A 134 -9.21 7.75 -10.04
N MET A 135 -8.67 8.97 -10.03
CA MET A 135 -8.59 9.87 -11.18
C MET A 135 -7.28 10.66 -11.14
N GLN A 136 -6.65 10.83 -12.30
CA GLN A 136 -5.40 11.60 -12.38
C GLN A 136 -5.61 13.07 -12.01
N SER A 137 -6.72 13.69 -12.44
CA SER A 137 -7.07 15.07 -12.09
C SER A 137 -7.30 15.31 -10.58
N LYS A 138 -7.47 14.24 -9.81
CA LYS A 138 -7.62 14.26 -8.35
C LYS A 138 -6.36 13.84 -7.61
N ASN A 139 -5.25 13.63 -8.31
CA ASN A 139 -3.99 13.11 -7.76
C ASN A 139 -4.16 11.75 -7.05
N THR A 140 -5.11 10.92 -7.49
CA THR A 140 -5.36 9.57 -6.96
C THR A 140 -4.97 8.46 -7.94
N VAL A 141 -4.59 8.83 -9.16
CA VAL A 141 -3.78 8.02 -10.09
C VAL A 141 -2.53 8.81 -10.39
N ILE A 142 -1.38 8.33 -9.91
CA ILE A 142 -0.10 9.02 -10.04
C ILE A 142 0.80 8.20 -10.96
N PRO A 143 0.98 8.61 -12.22
CA PRO A 143 2.06 8.07 -13.05
C PRO A 143 3.40 8.65 -12.57
N VAL A 144 4.37 7.76 -12.37
CA VAL A 144 5.72 8.08 -11.92
C VAL A 144 6.67 7.65 -13.03
N THR A 145 7.35 8.64 -13.62
CA THR A 145 8.23 8.47 -14.76
C THR A 145 9.70 8.66 -14.35
N LYS A 146 10.61 8.26 -15.24
CA LYS A 146 12.05 8.45 -15.06
C LYS A 146 12.37 9.95 -15.04
N VAL A 147 13.10 10.40 -14.03
CA VAL A 147 13.63 11.76 -13.93
C VAL A 147 15.15 11.74 -13.99
N ARG A 148 15.75 12.85 -14.45
CA ARG A 148 17.23 12.97 -14.50
C ARG A 148 17.83 13.08 -13.10
N ASN A 149 17.21 13.92 -12.27
CA ASN A 149 17.61 14.14 -10.88
C ASN A 149 16.38 13.97 -10.01
N LEU A 150 16.41 13.00 -9.11
CA LEU A 150 15.33 12.77 -8.17
C LEU A 150 15.34 13.85 -7.08
N GLN A 151 14.29 14.67 -7.02
CA GLN A 151 14.13 15.69 -5.99
C GLN A 151 13.38 15.12 -4.78
N PRO A 152 13.80 15.44 -3.54
CA PRO A 152 13.02 15.11 -2.35
C PRO A 152 11.63 15.77 -2.40
N GLY A 153 10.59 15.03 -2.05
CA GLY A 153 9.23 15.59 -2.01
C GLY A 153 8.52 15.69 -3.35
N GLU A 154 9.11 15.18 -4.44
CA GLU A 154 8.49 15.15 -5.77
C GLU A 154 8.35 13.71 -6.30
N TRP A 155 7.28 13.46 -7.06
CA TRP A 155 7.10 12.16 -7.69
C TRP A 155 8.09 11.97 -8.85
N GLY A 156 8.86 10.91 -8.77
CA GLY A 156 9.76 10.49 -9.83
C GLY A 156 10.49 9.22 -9.46
N TYR A 157 11.18 8.63 -10.43
CA TYR A 157 12.14 7.59 -10.14
C TYR A 157 13.43 7.78 -10.93
N GLN A 158 14.52 7.23 -10.40
CA GLN A 158 15.80 7.11 -11.09
C GLN A 158 16.21 5.65 -11.12
N ILE A 159 16.82 5.23 -12.22
CA ILE A 159 17.41 3.90 -12.35
C ILE A 159 18.77 3.93 -11.64
N THR A 160 18.96 3.08 -10.64
CA THR A 160 20.18 3.02 -9.83
C THR A 160 21.15 1.96 -10.30
N SER A 161 20.62 0.83 -10.80
CA SER A 161 21.41 -0.26 -11.39
C SER A 161 20.59 -0.98 -12.44
N THR A 162 21.28 -1.47 -13.49
CA THR A 162 20.73 -2.36 -14.50
C THR A 162 21.69 -3.54 -14.61
N GLU A 163 21.25 -4.70 -14.10
CA GLU A 163 22.02 -5.94 -14.04
C GLU A 163 21.28 -7.03 -14.81
N ASP A 164 21.69 -7.25 -16.06
CA ASP A 164 21.04 -8.20 -16.98
C ASP A 164 19.52 -7.94 -17.10
N LYS A 165 18.69 -8.79 -16.49
CA LYS A 165 17.22 -8.67 -16.49
C LYS A 165 16.67 -7.94 -15.27
N LYS A 166 17.52 -7.53 -14.33
CA LYS A 166 17.14 -6.84 -13.09
C LYS A 166 17.39 -5.34 -13.23
N VAL A 167 16.37 -4.54 -12.96
CA VAL A 167 16.46 -3.08 -12.89
C VAL A 167 16.12 -2.64 -11.48
N SER A 168 17.03 -1.92 -10.84
CA SER A 168 16.82 -1.30 -9.54
C SER A 168 16.43 0.15 -9.70
N LEU A 169 15.35 0.55 -9.02
CA LEU A 169 14.76 1.87 -9.10
C LEU A 169 14.78 2.50 -7.71
N LYS A 170 15.21 3.76 -7.64
CA LYS A 170 14.98 4.64 -6.50
C LYS A 170 13.84 5.57 -6.82
N ILE A 171 12.79 5.54 -6.00
CA ILE A 171 11.54 6.27 -6.23
C ILE A 171 11.39 7.29 -5.11
N CYS A 172 10.90 8.49 -5.42
CA CYS A 172 10.45 9.45 -4.41
C CYS A 172 8.95 9.71 -4.59
N THR A 173 8.26 9.88 -3.47
CA THR A 173 6.85 10.23 -3.44
C THR A 173 6.72 11.75 -3.23
N GLY A 174 5.63 12.34 -3.69
CA GLY A 174 5.32 13.74 -3.39
C GLY A 174 5.15 13.97 -1.88
N SER A 175 5.71 15.04 -1.31
CA SER A 175 5.56 15.34 0.13
C SER A 175 4.13 15.69 0.53
N SER A 176 3.29 16.10 -0.43
CA SER A 176 1.87 16.38 -0.23
C SER A 176 0.96 15.28 -0.77
N CYS A 177 1.49 14.09 -1.12
CA CYS A 177 0.67 13.03 -1.68
C CYS A 177 -0.37 12.53 -0.66
N VAL A 178 -1.45 11.97 -1.18
CA VAL A 178 -2.51 11.34 -0.38
C VAL A 178 -1.90 10.28 0.54
N VAL A 179 -2.32 10.27 1.81
CA VAL A 179 -2.01 9.14 2.70
C VAL A 179 -3.07 8.05 2.54
N GLY A 180 -2.63 6.80 2.57
CA GLY A 180 -3.52 5.66 2.48
C GLY A 180 -2.91 4.46 1.78
N ARG A 181 -3.81 3.58 1.35
CA ARG A 181 -3.50 2.35 0.63
C ARG A 181 -3.33 2.63 -0.86
N TYR A 182 -2.27 2.09 -1.43
CA TYR A 182 -1.91 2.23 -2.84
C TYR A 182 -1.76 0.88 -3.50
N THR A 183 -2.46 0.68 -4.60
CA THR A 183 -2.19 -0.39 -5.55
C THR A 183 -1.14 0.08 -6.55
N VAL A 184 -0.15 -0.76 -6.81
CA VAL A 184 0.97 -0.42 -7.71
C VAL A 184 0.86 -1.20 -9.02
N TYR A 185 0.93 -0.46 -10.11
CA TYR A 185 1.08 -1.01 -11.45
C TYR A 185 2.44 -0.64 -12.02
N ILE A 186 3.02 -1.56 -12.80
CA ILE A 186 4.23 -1.33 -13.57
C ILE A 186 3.83 -1.48 -15.02
N ASP A 187 3.79 -0.35 -15.72
CA ASP A 187 3.54 -0.32 -17.15
C ASP A 187 4.87 -0.28 -17.88
N THR A 188 5.09 -1.22 -18.80
CA THR A 188 6.24 -1.21 -19.70
C THR A 188 5.76 -0.87 -21.10
N ILE A 189 6.53 -0.03 -21.79
CA ILE A 189 6.28 0.37 -23.16
C ILE A 189 7.55 0.04 -23.95
N HIS A 190 7.43 -0.83 -24.94
CA HIS A 190 8.51 -1.12 -25.87
C HIS A 190 8.26 -0.42 -27.20
N ARG A 191 9.27 0.29 -27.71
CA ARG A 191 9.26 0.97 -29.01
C ARG A 191 10.15 0.21 -29.97
N ASN A 192 9.54 -0.46 -30.94
CA ASN A 192 10.30 -1.11 -32.00
C ASN A 192 10.73 -0.09 -33.08
N ASN A 193 11.68 -0.45 -33.93
CA ASN A 193 12.22 0.35 -35.04
C ASN A 193 11.13 0.90 -35.98
N ASP A 194 10.01 0.19 -36.12
CA ASP A 194 8.85 0.60 -36.92
C ASP A 194 7.92 1.61 -36.21
N LYS A 195 8.34 2.16 -35.07
CA LYS A 195 7.57 3.09 -34.20
C LYS A 195 6.24 2.53 -33.68
N ARG A 196 6.08 1.20 -33.68
CA ARG A 196 4.96 0.55 -32.98
C ARG A 196 5.28 0.48 -31.49
N GLU A 197 4.32 0.94 -30.67
CA GLU A 197 4.40 0.83 -29.22
C GLU A 197 3.66 -0.41 -28.76
N GLU A 198 4.37 -1.32 -28.10
CA GLU A 198 3.77 -2.45 -27.40
C GLU A 198 3.74 -2.16 -25.89
N LYS A 199 2.61 -2.40 -25.24
CA LYS A 199 2.40 -2.04 -23.83
C LYS A 199 2.03 -3.26 -23.01
N TYR A 200 2.65 -3.40 -21.85
CA TYR A 200 2.28 -4.41 -20.85
C TYR A 200 2.02 -3.74 -19.52
N ARG A 201 1.07 -4.29 -18.75
CA ARG A 201 0.78 -3.85 -17.38
C ARG A 201 0.91 -5.02 -16.43
N TYR A 202 1.83 -4.89 -15.49
CA TYR A 202 1.92 -5.74 -14.32
C TYR A 202 1.19 -5.09 -13.15
N THR A 203 0.45 -5.90 -12.37
CA THR A 203 -0.18 -5.47 -11.11
C THR A 203 0.54 -6.15 -9.96
N HIS A 204 1.08 -5.38 -9.02
CA HIS A 204 1.69 -5.97 -7.84
C HIS A 204 0.60 -6.55 -6.93
N PRO A 205 0.76 -7.78 -6.39
CA PRO A 205 -0.26 -8.40 -5.55
C PRO A 205 -0.46 -7.70 -4.20
N ASP A 206 0.61 -7.08 -3.67
CA ASP A 206 0.55 -6.42 -2.37
C ASP A 206 0.26 -4.93 -2.51
N ASP A 207 -0.62 -4.42 -1.66
CA ASP A 207 -0.78 -2.98 -1.48
C ASP A 207 0.42 -2.39 -0.72
N ILE A 208 0.75 -1.14 -1.05
CA ILE A 208 1.71 -0.31 -0.32
C ILE A 208 0.94 0.74 0.48
N PHE A 209 1.36 1.01 1.71
CA PHE A 209 0.79 2.08 2.52
C PHE A 209 1.71 3.28 2.53
N ILE A 210 1.17 4.47 2.26
CA ILE A 210 1.90 5.73 2.39
C ILE A 210 1.24 6.54 3.52
N ILE A 211 2.03 6.95 4.50
CA ILE A 211 1.60 7.75 5.65
C ILE A 211 2.34 9.09 5.71
N PHE A 212 1.91 9.97 6.61
CA PHE A 212 2.55 11.26 6.86
C PHE A 212 4.00 11.12 7.31
N ASN A 213 4.82 12.14 7.01
CA ASN A 213 6.25 12.11 7.27
C ASN A 213 6.77 13.26 8.15
N PRO A 214 6.82 13.06 9.48
CA PRO A 214 7.43 14.01 10.42
C PRO A 214 8.93 14.23 10.21
N TRP A 215 9.64 13.36 9.48
CA TRP A 215 11.08 13.49 9.18
C TRP A 215 11.36 14.27 7.89
N CYS A 216 10.34 14.59 7.08
CA CYS A 216 10.50 15.30 5.82
C CYS A 216 10.22 16.79 6.00
N GLY A 217 11.24 17.65 5.83
CA GLY A 217 11.10 19.11 5.94
C GLY A 217 10.09 19.75 4.97
N ALA A 218 9.72 19.05 3.91
CA ALA A 218 8.71 19.48 2.94
C ALA A 218 7.29 18.98 3.26
N ASP A 219 7.12 18.15 4.29
CA ASP A 219 5.81 17.69 4.76
C ASP A 219 5.23 18.69 5.78
N THR A 220 3.93 18.95 5.68
CA THR A 220 3.20 19.83 6.61
C THR A 220 3.30 19.38 8.07
N VAL A 221 3.55 18.09 8.34
CA VAL A 221 3.69 17.55 9.70
C VAL A 221 5.14 17.46 10.18
N PHE A 222 6.08 18.12 9.51
CA PHE A 222 7.50 18.10 9.88
C PHE A 222 7.72 18.52 11.34
N LEU A 223 8.58 17.77 12.04
CA LEU A 223 9.06 18.09 13.37
C LEU A 223 10.59 18.06 13.36
N GLU A 224 11.23 19.17 13.73
CA GLU A 224 12.70 19.29 13.68
C GLU A 224 13.38 18.47 14.79
N ASP A 225 12.85 18.50 16.01
CA ASP A 225 13.42 17.79 17.15
C ASP A 225 13.19 16.28 17.05
N GLU A 226 14.25 15.49 17.21
CA GLU A 226 14.16 14.02 17.24
C GLU A 226 13.47 13.52 18.50
N ASN A 227 13.61 14.21 19.65
CA ASN A 227 12.93 13.84 20.88
C ASN A 227 11.42 14.01 20.77
N GLU A 228 10.96 15.07 20.08
CA GLU A 228 9.54 15.26 19.80
C GLU A 228 9.00 14.19 18.85
N ARG A 229 9.79 13.78 17.83
CA ARG A 229 9.42 12.68 16.94
C ARG A 229 9.35 11.34 17.68
N GLU A 230 10.29 11.09 18.58
CA GLU A 230 10.26 9.91 19.44
C GLU A 230 9.00 9.92 20.32
N GLU A 231 8.72 11.03 21.03
CA GLU A 231 7.58 11.12 21.96
C GLU A 231 6.22 11.15 21.27
N TYR A 232 6.06 11.91 20.18
CA TYR A 232 4.75 12.15 19.56
C TYR A 232 4.40 11.15 18.46
N ILE A 233 5.38 10.42 17.92
CA ILE A 233 5.17 9.50 16.80
C ILE A 233 5.50 8.05 17.17
N LEU A 234 6.65 7.82 17.81
CA LEU A 234 7.16 6.47 18.05
C LEU A 234 6.81 5.91 19.42
N ASN A 235 6.54 6.76 20.42
CA ASN A 235 6.12 6.29 21.73
C ASN A 235 4.68 5.75 21.69
N GLU A 236 4.53 4.49 22.06
CA GLU A 236 3.23 3.78 22.06
C GLU A 236 2.52 3.85 23.40
N THR A 237 3.13 4.47 24.41
CA THR A 237 2.55 4.59 25.74
C THR A 237 2.57 6.04 26.21
N GLY A 238 1.57 6.42 26.99
CA GLY A 238 1.41 7.79 27.44
C GLY A 238 0.70 7.89 28.77
N ARG A 239 0.40 9.13 29.13
CA ARG A 239 -0.26 9.48 30.39
C ARG A 239 -1.39 10.45 30.11
N ILE A 240 -2.58 10.13 30.62
CA ILE A 240 -3.75 11.00 30.57
C ILE A 240 -3.94 11.61 31.95
N TRP A 241 -3.86 12.93 32.01
CA TRP A 241 -4.11 13.72 33.22
C TRP A 241 -5.61 13.96 33.34
N MET A 242 -6.15 13.70 34.53
CA MET A 242 -7.59 13.79 34.82
C MET A 242 -7.80 14.53 36.15
N GLY A 243 -9.00 15.09 36.36
CA GLY A 243 -9.35 15.82 37.57
C GLY A 243 -9.14 17.33 37.44
N THR A 244 -8.88 18.00 38.56
CA THR A 244 -8.69 19.46 38.61
C THR A 244 -7.24 19.80 38.94
N VAL A 245 -6.85 21.07 38.72
CA VAL A 245 -5.48 21.55 38.97
C VAL A 245 -4.98 21.23 40.39
N GLY A 246 -5.84 21.31 41.41
CA GLY A 246 -5.47 21.01 42.81
C GLY A 246 -5.66 19.55 43.24
N LYS A 247 -6.28 18.72 42.41
CA LYS A 247 -6.52 17.30 42.69
C LYS A 247 -6.62 16.54 41.37
N PHE A 248 -5.46 16.24 40.79
CA PHE A 248 -5.36 15.46 39.57
C PHE A 248 -5.01 14.00 39.86
N SER A 249 -5.34 13.14 38.91
CA SER A 249 -4.83 11.78 38.82
C SER A 249 -4.22 11.56 37.44
N VAL A 250 -3.27 10.64 37.35
CA VAL A 250 -2.61 10.29 36.09
C VAL A 250 -2.95 8.84 35.77
N ARG A 251 -3.51 8.60 34.59
CA ARG A 251 -3.80 7.27 34.09
C ARG A 251 -2.78 6.90 33.00
N PRO A 252 -2.03 5.79 33.14
CA PRO A 252 -1.25 5.27 32.04
C PRO A 252 -2.17 4.84 30.90
N TRP A 253 -1.75 5.08 29.67
CA TRP A 253 -2.50 4.75 28.47
C TRP A 253 -1.60 4.05 27.47
N ASN A 254 -2.13 3.01 26.82
CA ASN A 254 -1.45 2.31 25.74
C ASN A 254 -2.09 2.75 24.42
N PHE A 255 -1.34 3.46 23.58
CA PHE A 255 -1.79 3.86 22.24
C PHE A 255 -1.66 2.70 21.25
N ALA A 256 -0.58 1.93 21.34
CA ALA A 256 -0.33 0.72 20.55
C ALA A 256 -0.56 0.92 19.04
N GLN A 257 -0.13 2.06 18.49
CA GLN A 257 -0.42 2.42 17.11
C GLN A 257 0.25 1.49 16.07
N PHE A 258 1.22 0.68 16.48
CA PHE A 258 1.94 -0.23 15.61
C PHE A 258 1.39 -1.67 15.61
N ASP A 259 0.45 -1.99 16.50
CA ASP A 259 -0.28 -3.25 16.48
C ASP A 259 -0.97 -3.48 15.12
N ASP A 260 -1.08 -4.74 14.72
CA ASP A 260 -1.52 -5.17 13.38
C ASP A 260 -2.86 -4.58 12.90
N VAL A 261 -3.80 -4.33 13.80
CA VAL A 261 -5.13 -3.78 13.49
C VAL A 261 -5.16 -2.25 13.33
N CYS A 262 -4.23 -1.52 13.94
CA CYS A 262 -4.39 -0.09 14.20
C CYS A 262 -4.34 0.75 12.92
N LEU A 263 -3.35 0.53 12.05
CA LEU A 263 -3.27 1.24 10.77
C LEU A 263 -4.47 0.90 9.87
N MET A 264 -4.86 -0.37 9.80
CA MET A 264 -6.00 -0.79 8.99
C MET A 264 -7.31 -0.17 9.48
N ALA A 265 -7.52 -0.11 10.80
CA ALA A 265 -8.66 0.57 11.40
C ALA A 265 -8.67 2.07 11.09
N ALA A 266 -7.52 2.75 11.19
CA ALA A 266 -7.39 4.16 10.85
C ALA A 266 -7.75 4.44 9.39
N LEU A 267 -7.26 3.62 8.47
CA LEU A 267 -7.60 3.73 7.04
C LEU A 267 -9.09 3.43 6.78
N ALA A 268 -9.67 2.44 7.45
CA ALA A 268 -11.09 2.12 7.34
C ALA A 268 -11.98 3.27 7.87
N MET A 269 -11.57 3.97 8.93
CA MET A 269 -12.25 5.17 9.41
C MET A 269 -12.21 6.29 8.37
N LEU A 270 -11.07 6.50 7.69
CA LEU A 270 -10.97 7.46 6.59
C LEU A 270 -11.83 7.09 5.39
N GLU A 271 -11.96 5.80 5.08
CA GLU A 271 -12.85 5.31 4.01
C GLU A 271 -14.33 5.52 4.32
N LYS A 272 -14.71 5.35 5.59
CA LYS A 272 -16.09 5.61 6.07
C LYS A 272 -16.40 7.09 6.22
N SER A 273 -15.38 7.94 6.38
CA SER A 273 -15.58 9.38 6.45
C SER A 273 -16.08 9.95 5.12
N GLU A 274 -16.72 11.12 5.20
CA GLU A 274 -17.14 11.90 4.03
C GLU A 274 -15.95 12.62 3.35
N LEU A 275 -14.72 12.43 3.86
CA LEU A 275 -13.53 13.05 3.29
C LEU A 275 -13.23 12.47 1.90
N ALA A 276 -13.12 13.38 0.93
CA ALA A 276 -12.71 13.03 -0.42
C ALA A 276 -11.29 12.42 -0.42
N ASP A 277 -11.05 11.42 -1.26
CA ASP A 277 -9.77 10.70 -1.28
C ASP A 277 -8.58 11.64 -1.56
N SER A 278 -8.77 12.63 -2.45
CA SER A 278 -7.76 13.65 -2.77
C SER A 278 -7.43 14.58 -1.60
N ALA A 279 -8.35 14.75 -0.65
CA ALA A 279 -8.17 15.61 0.51
C ALA A 279 -7.44 14.92 1.67
N ARG A 280 -7.20 13.60 1.57
CA ARG A 280 -6.46 12.82 2.57
C ARG A 280 -4.97 13.17 2.63
N GLY A 281 -4.46 14.00 1.72
CA GLY A 281 -3.10 14.55 1.83
C GLY A 281 -2.97 15.69 2.85
N ASP A 282 -4.08 16.26 3.33
CA ASP A 282 -4.07 17.37 4.29
C ASP A 282 -4.27 16.84 5.72
N PRO A 283 -3.29 17.01 6.63
CA PRO A 283 -3.40 16.53 8.00
C PRO A 283 -4.56 17.18 8.77
N LEU A 284 -4.89 18.45 8.51
CA LEU A 284 -6.00 19.15 9.19
C LEU A 284 -7.35 18.54 8.82
N LEU A 285 -7.53 18.22 7.53
CA LEU A 285 -8.75 17.58 7.04
C LEU A 285 -8.86 16.13 7.53
N VAL A 286 -7.74 15.40 7.55
CA VAL A 286 -7.68 14.04 8.09
C VAL A 286 -8.05 14.01 9.56
N VAL A 287 -7.48 14.88 10.40
CA VAL A 287 -7.81 14.96 11.83
C VAL A 287 -9.29 15.27 12.02
N ARG A 288 -9.85 16.26 11.32
CA ARG A 288 -11.28 16.60 11.40
C ARG A 288 -12.17 15.41 11.03
N ALA A 289 -11.83 14.71 9.95
CA ALA A 289 -12.59 13.56 9.48
C ALA A 289 -12.56 12.40 10.49
N ILE A 290 -11.38 12.04 11.00
CA ILE A 290 -11.23 10.96 11.98
C ILE A 290 -11.93 11.32 13.29
N SER A 291 -11.72 12.53 13.83
CA SER A 291 -12.40 12.98 15.05
C SER A 291 -13.91 12.91 14.91
N SER A 292 -14.45 13.33 13.76
CA SER A 292 -15.88 13.23 13.48
C SER A 292 -16.35 11.78 13.51
N VAL A 293 -15.67 10.85 12.83
CA VAL A 293 -16.04 9.42 12.80
C VAL A 293 -16.00 8.80 14.20
N VAL A 294 -15.01 9.15 15.02
CA VAL A 294 -14.88 8.62 16.39
C VAL A 294 -15.94 9.17 17.33
N SER A 295 -16.35 10.43 17.16
CA SER A 295 -17.37 11.07 17.99
C SER A 295 -18.82 10.83 17.51
N HIS A 296 -19.00 10.23 16.34
CA HIS A 296 -20.34 9.91 15.82
C HIS A 296 -20.94 8.75 16.64
N ASN A 297 -21.99 9.08 17.41
CA ASN A 297 -22.90 8.13 18.05
C ASN A 297 -23.92 7.59 17.03
#